data_AF-D3LCP9-F1
#
_entry.id   AF-D3LCP9-F1
#
_cell.length_a   1.000
_cell.length_b   1.000
_cell.length_c   1.000
_cell.angle_alpha   90.00
_cell.angle_beta   90.00
_cell.angle_gamma   90.00
#
_symmetry.space_group_name_H-M   'P 1'
#
loop_
_entity.id
_entity.type
_entity.pdbx_description
1 polymer ?
#
loop_
_entity_poly.entity_id
_entity_poly.type
_entity_poly.pdbx_seq_one_letter_code
_entity_poly.pdbx_strand_id
1 'polypeptide(L)'
;MTIKNFTFFSPNGTEFPVGSNNDAKLYMMLTGMNYGTIRRKDWSSPVNTALNVQYTDTSIIAGGRYFELSNETVALKPNSVNYIHANIDLTQTTHPVSLSAETADDSNNVDLNNNSGVLKVVIDIRTTNAMGVIKSEIPKLVTTLDEIHANFVKINGLGLYPNYSKNQWTIEQVQENLFRITCFVTSTENITSNIGQLKMGPYIGKPTLPSEFNEINSSVSIADSNKSVWIMRDGPGIRFISPNNQTGVNVTAKFEFIATKK
;
A
#
# COMPACT_ATOMS: atom_id res chain seq x y z
N MET A 1 -1.28 -32.34 -17.14
CA MET A 1 -0.53 -31.18 -16.57
C MET A 1 0.90 -31.64 -16.41
N THR A 2 1.87 -30.95 -17.01
CA THR A 2 3.28 -31.35 -17.00
C THR A 2 4.05 -30.39 -16.11
N ILE A 3 4.69 -30.90 -15.06
CA ILE A 3 5.59 -30.12 -14.20
C ILE A 3 6.86 -29.82 -15.00
N LYS A 4 7.30 -28.56 -15.03
CA LYS A 4 8.56 -28.14 -15.67
C LYS A 4 9.61 -27.86 -14.59
N ASN A 5 10.74 -28.54 -14.68
CA ASN A 5 11.86 -28.44 -13.75
C ASN A 5 12.99 -27.59 -14.39
N PHE A 6 13.62 -26.72 -13.59
CA PHE A 6 14.66 -25.79 -14.08
C PHE A 6 15.93 -25.86 -13.22
N THR A 7 15.84 -25.60 -11.93
CA THR A 7 16.99 -25.56 -11.00
C THR A 7 17.38 -26.95 -10.49
N PHE A 8 17.61 -27.89 -11.42
CA PHE A 8 17.97 -29.28 -11.13
C PHE A 8 19.11 -29.75 -12.04
N PHE A 9 19.89 -30.73 -11.59
CA PHE A 9 20.95 -31.32 -12.41
C PHE A 9 20.35 -32.06 -13.61
N SER A 10 20.90 -31.78 -14.80
CA SER A 10 20.56 -32.49 -16.03
C SER A 10 21.54 -33.65 -16.24
N PRO A 11 21.16 -34.92 -16.02
CA PRO A 11 22.09 -36.05 -16.08
C PRO A 11 22.80 -36.19 -17.42
N ASN A 12 22.12 -35.88 -18.53
CA ASN A 12 22.68 -35.88 -19.87
C ASN A 12 22.85 -34.45 -20.43
N GLY A 13 22.77 -33.43 -19.58
CA GLY A 13 22.99 -32.03 -19.94
C GLY A 13 21.85 -31.35 -20.72
N THR A 14 20.67 -31.97 -20.85
CA THR A 14 19.58 -31.44 -21.71
C THR A 14 18.20 -31.45 -21.07
N GLU A 15 18.03 -32.06 -19.90
CA GLU A 15 16.73 -32.32 -19.28
C GLU A 15 16.06 -31.07 -18.70
N PHE A 16 16.85 -30.18 -18.09
CA PHE A 16 16.34 -29.02 -17.37
C PHE A 16 16.97 -27.72 -17.88
N PRO A 17 16.77 -27.37 -19.17
CA PRO A 17 17.32 -26.13 -19.71
C PRO A 17 16.62 -24.93 -19.07
N VAL A 18 17.42 -23.99 -18.56
CA VAL A 18 16.91 -22.74 -17.97
C VAL A 18 17.10 -21.62 -18.97
N GLY A 19 15.98 -21.07 -19.46
CA GLY A 19 15.98 -19.92 -20.36
C GLY A 19 15.86 -18.60 -19.59
N SER A 20 16.14 -17.49 -20.28
CA SER A 20 16.09 -16.15 -19.67
C SER A 20 14.70 -15.77 -19.14
N ASN A 21 13.61 -16.28 -19.74
CA ASN A 21 12.24 -16.10 -19.22
C ASN A 21 12.03 -16.84 -17.88
N ASN A 22 12.70 -17.99 -17.69
CA ASN A 22 12.61 -18.77 -16.46
C ASN A 22 13.36 -18.07 -15.33
N ASP A 23 14.58 -17.62 -15.60
CA ASP A 23 15.39 -16.85 -14.65
C ASP A 23 14.73 -15.51 -14.28
N ALA A 24 14.16 -14.79 -15.25
CA ALA A 24 13.47 -13.54 -14.96
C ALA A 24 12.32 -13.74 -13.96
N LYS A 25 11.52 -14.80 -14.11
CA LYS A 25 10.46 -15.15 -13.14
C LYS A 25 11.03 -15.50 -11.78
N LEU A 26 12.12 -16.28 -11.74
CA LEU A 26 12.83 -16.61 -10.51
C LEU A 26 13.29 -15.33 -9.79
N TYR A 27 13.97 -14.43 -10.49
CA TYR A 27 14.43 -13.16 -9.91
C TYR A 27 13.27 -12.29 -9.44
N MET A 28 12.17 -12.23 -10.17
CA MET A 28 10.97 -11.50 -9.75
C MET A 28 10.41 -12.04 -8.44
N MET A 29 10.30 -13.38 -8.32
CA MET A 29 9.81 -14.05 -7.11
C MET A 29 10.75 -13.83 -5.92
N LEU A 30 12.06 -13.93 -6.12
CA LEU A 30 13.06 -13.75 -5.07
C LEU A 30 13.04 -12.35 -4.47
N THR A 31 12.79 -11.33 -5.30
CA THR A 31 12.75 -9.93 -4.84
C THR A 31 11.33 -9.43 -4.53
N GLY A 32 10.29 -10.24 -4.78
CA GLY A 32 8.90 -9.82 -4.60
C GLY A 32 8.49 -8.65 -5.49
N MET A 33 9.03 -8.53 -6.71
CA MET A 33 8.63 -7.49 -7.67
C MET A 33 7.55 -8.00 -8.64
N ASN A 34 6.72 -7.08 -9.11
CA ASN A 34 5.84 -7.28 -10.27
C ASN A 34 6.41 -6.54 -11.50
N TYR A 35 5.67 -6.55 -12.61
CA TYR A 35 6.07 -5.86 -13.85
C TYR A 35 5.95 -4.32 -13.80
N GLY A 36 5.29 -3.77 -12.78
CA GLY A 36 5.04 -2.32 -12.62
C GLY A 36 6.05 -1.60 -11.73
N THR A 37 7.05 -2.32 -11.22
CA THR A 37 8.14 -1.76 -10.40
C THR A 37 9.48 -2.23 -10.94
N ILE A 38 10.54 -1.57 -10.50
CA ILE A 38 11.91 -1.94 -10.82
C ILE A 38 12.74 -2.25 -9.57
N ARG A 39 13.96 -2.71 -9.78
CA ARG A 39 15.09 -2.46 -8.89
C ARG A 39 16.05 -1.54 -9.64
N ARG A 40 16.61 -0.56 -8.94
CA ARG A 40 17.56 0.38 -9.53
C ARG A 40 18.66 0.67 -8.54
N LYS A 41 19.89 0.73 -9.04
CA LYS A 41 21.05 1.19 -8.31
C LYS A 41 21.89 2.09 -9.20
N ASP A 42 22.04 3.34 -8.78
CA ASP A 42 23.06 4.23 -9.33
C ASP A 42 24.36 3.95 -8.56
N TRP A 43 25.36 3.44 -9.28
CA TRP A 43 26.71 3.22 -8.74
C TRP A 43 27.51 4.51 -8.80
N SER A 44 27.32 5.26 -9.89
CA SER A 44 27.75 6.64 -10.05
C SER A 44 26.54 7.53 -10.28
N SER A 45 26.56 8.75 -9.73
CA SER A 45 25.43 9.68 -9.85
C SER A 45 25.21 10.10 -11.32
N PRO A 46 23.97 10.02 -11.84
CA PRO A 46 23.65 10.53 -13.17
C PRO A 46 23.97 12.03 -13.30
N VAL A 47 24.47 12.44 -14.47
CA VAL A 47 24.88 13.82 -14.75
C VAL A 47 23.84 14.52 -15.61
N ASN A 48 23.40 15.70 -15.19
CA ASN A 48 22.50 16.52 -16.00
C ASN A 48 23.31 17.54 -16.80
N THR A 49 23.08 17.62 -18.11
CA THR A 49 23.67 18.65 -18.99
C THR A 49 22.58 19.29 -19.83
N ALA A 50 22.23 20.54 -19.52
CA ALA A 50 21.06 21.23 -20.07
C ALA A 50 19.79 20.36 -19.96
N LEU A 51 19.09 20.14 -21.07
CA LEU A 51 17.89 19.29 -21.16
C LEU A 51 18.23 17.82 -21.44
N ASN A 52 19.29 17.30 -20.83
CA ASN A 52 19.67 15.89 -20.93
C ASN A 52 20.05 15.37 -19.55
N VAL A 53 19.77 14.08 -19.33
CA VAL A 53 20.35 13.30 -18.25
C VAL A 53 21.19 12.18 -18.84
N GLN A 54 22.40 12.03 -18.34
CA GLN A 54 23.29 10.92 -18.66
C GLN A 54 23.39 9.99 -17.46
N TYR A 55 23.00 8.74 -17.64
CA TYR A 55 23.23 7.66 -16.70
C TYR A 55 24.65 7.14 -16.90
N THR A 56 25.57 7.59 -16.04
CA THR A 56 26.99 7.24 -16.15
C THR A 56 27.23 5.76 -15.85
N ASP A 57 26.61 5.25 -14.78
CA ASP A 57 26.69 3.86 -14.34
C ASP A 57 25.50 3.53 -13.42
N THR A 58 24.44 2.99 -14.03
CA THR A 58 23.18 2.65 -13.36
C THR A 58 22.74 1.24 -13.77
N SER A 59 22.57 0.35 -12.78
CA SER A 59 21.98 -0.99 -12.99
C SER A 59 20.48 -0.98 -12.72
N ILE A 60 19.71 -1.66 -13.56
CA ILE A 60 18.26 -1.77 -13.44
C ILE A 60 17.81 -3.22 -13.62
N ILE A 61 16.82 -3.63 -12.82
CA ILE A 61 16.04 -4.84 -13.05
C ILE A 61 14.60 -4.43 -13.31
N ALA A 62 14.06 -4.79 -14.47
CA ALA A 62 12.66 -4.58 -14.83
C ALA A 62 12.07 -5.87 -15.41
N GLY A 63 10.91 -6.31 -14.90
CA GLY A 63 10.31 -7.60 -15.27
C GLY A 63 11.27 -8.80 -15.08
N GLY A 64 12.17 -8.72 -14.10
CA GLY A 64 13.22 -9.72 -13.84
C GLY A 64 14.41 -9.68 -14.80
N ARG A 65 14.48 -8.71 -15.73
CA ARG A 65 15.58 -8.55 -16.68
C ARG A 65 16.59 -7.54 -16.17
N TYR A 66 17.83 -7.99 -15.99
CA TYR A 66 18.95 -7.13 -15.62
C TYR A 66 19.55 -6.45 -16.84
N PHE A 67 19.82 -5.15 -16.75
CA PHE A 67 20.58 -4.39 -17.73
C PHE A 67 21.28 -3.20 -17.06
N GLU A 68 22.27 -2.63 -17.75
CA GLU A 68 23.08 -1.52 -17.27
C GLU A 68 23.00 -0.35 -18.25
N LEU A 69 22.94 0.85 -17.71
CA LEU A 69 23.07 2.10 -18.45
C LEU A 69 24.47 2.65 -18.18
N SER A 70 25.31 2.63 -19.21
CA SER A 70 26.71 3.07 -19.14
C SER A 70 26.93 4.24 -20.11
N ASN A 71 26.99 5.45 -19.56
CA ASN A 71 27.02 6.72 -20.30
C ASN A 71 25.82 6.94 -21.25
N GLU A 72 24.69 6.28 -20.97
CA GLU A 72 23.47 6.39 -21.77
C GLU A 72 22.79 7.73 -21.51
N THR A 73 22.46 8.47 -22.58
CA THR A 73 21.93 9.83 -22.48
C THR A 73 20.50 9.90 -22.99
N VAL A 74 19.61 10.49 -22.19
CA VAL A 74 18.21 10.71 -22.55
C VAL A 74 17.93 12.19 -22.63
N ALA A 75 17.42 12.63 -23.79
CA ALA A 75 16.96 14.00 -24.00
C ALA A 75 15.61 14.23 -23.29
N LEU A 76 15.46 15.41 -22.70
CA LEU A 76 14.31 15.80 -21.89
C LEU A 76 13.52 16.93 -22.54
N LYS A 77 12.21 16.94 -22.34
CA LYS A 77 11.35 18.05 -22.74
C LYS A 77 11.53 19.22 -21.76
N PRO A 78 11.64 20.47 -22.23
CA PRO A 78 11.71 21.65 -21.36
C PRO A 78 10.37 21.93 -20.65
N ASN A 79 10.43 22.62 -19.52
CA ASN A 79 9.26 23.09 -18.75
C ASN A 79 8.25 21.96 -18.47
N SER A 80 8.72 20.75 -18.20
CA SER A 80 7.88 19.56 -18.10
C SER A 80 8.35 18.65 -16.97
N VAL A 81 7.45 17.79 -16.51
CA VAL A 81 7.83 16.57 -15.79
C VAL A 81 8.07 15.49 -16.84
N ASN A 82 9.27 14.93 -16.85
CA ASN A 82 9.71 13.88 -17.75
C ASN A 82 9.76 12.57 -16.98
N TYR A 83 8.94 11.61 -17.39
CA TYR A 83 8.96 10.22 -16.95
C TYR A 83 9.87 9.48 -17.91
N ILE A 84 10.98 8.95 -17.40
CA ILE A 84 11.94 8.22 -18.21
C ILE A 84 11.59 6.75 -18.10
N HIS A 85 11.28 6.09 -19.22
CA HIS A 85 10.90 4.69 -19.27
C HIS A 85 12.04 3.83 -19.80
N ALA A 86 12.12 2.61 -19.28
CA ALA A 86 12.77 1.50 -19.97
C ALA A 86 11.71 0.75 -20.78
N ASN A 87 11.96 0.59 -22.08
CA ASN A 87 11.14 -0.17 -23.01
C ASN A 87 11.88 -1.47 -23.36
N ILE A 88 11.33 -2.62 -22.97
CA ILE A 88 11.93 -3.93 -23.17
C ILE A 88 11.14 -4.71 -24.22
N ASP A 89 11.75 -4.89 -25.39
CA ASP A 89 11.20 -5.64 -26.52
C ASP A 89 12.10 -6.85 -26.83
N LEU A 90 11.64 -8.05 -26.48
CA LEU A 90 12.42 -9.29 -26.70
C LEU A 90 12.47 -9.72 -28.18
N THR A 91 11.70 -9.08 -29.07
CA THR A 91 11.85 -9.31 -30.51
C THR A 91 13.10 -8.61 -31.07
N GLN A 92 13.60 -7.59 -30.37
CA GLN A 92 14.87 -6.92 -30.67
C GLN A 92 16.03 -7.66 -30.01
N THR A 93 16.58 -8.65 -30.71
CA THR A 93 17.59 -9.56 -30.14
C THR A 93 18.95 -8.91 -29.92
N THR A 94 19.27 -7.81 -30.60
CA THR A 94 20.55 -7.09 -30.46
C THR A 94 20.50 -6.03 -29.37
N HIS A 95 19.40 -5.27 -29.31
CA HIS A 95 19.19 -4.18 -28.37
C HIS A 95 17.77 -4.25 -27.80
N PRO A 96 17.52 -5.16 -26.85
CA PRO A 96 16.18 -5.39 -26.31
C PRO A 96 15.68 -4.24 -25.44
N VAL A 97 16.56 -3.35 -24.97
CA VAL A 97 16.22 -2.23 -24.08
C VAL A 97 16.47 -0.91 -24.81
N SER A 98 15.49 -0.02 -24.74
CA SER A 98 15.61 1.39 -25.16
C SER A 98 15.00 2.31 -24.13
N LEU A 99 15.47 3.57 -24.09
CA LEU A 99 14.95 4.58 -23.17
C LEU A 99 14.09 5.62 -23.91
N SER A 100 13.02 6.07 -23.27
CA SER A 100 12.21 7.20 -23.71
C SER A 100 11.99 8.18 -22.57
N ALA A 101 11.83 9.47 -22.88
CA ALA A 101 11.40 10.49 -21.92
C ALA A 101 10.04 11.04 -22.36
N GLU A 102 9.06 10.95 -21.47
CA GLU A 102 7.66 11.16 -21.79
C GLU A 102 6.99 12.08 -20.77
N THR A 103 5.88 12.69 -21.13
CA THR A 103 5.19 13.67 -20.27
C THR A 103 4.17 13.05 -19.32
N ALA A 104 4.00 11.73 -19.36
CA ALA A 104 3.11 10.95 -18.51
C ALA A 104 3.75 9.61 -18.13
N ASP A 105 3.28 8.99 -17.05
CA ASP A 105 3.66 7.62 -16.69
C ASP A 105 2.83 6.61 -17.51
N ASP A 106 3.41 6.16 -18.63
CA ASP A 106 2.83 5.14 -19.51
C ASP A 106 3.30 3.70 -19.19
N SER A 107 3.58 3.39 -17.92
CA SER A 107 3.96 2.02 -17.51
C SER A 107 2.80 1.03 -17.75
N ASN A 108 3.09 -0.15 -18.31
CA ASN A 108 2.05 -1.01 -18.90
C ASN A 108 1.89 -2.42 -18.28
N ASN A 109 2.75 -2.82 -17.34
CA ASN A 109 2.70 -4.12 -16.65
C ASN A 109 2.65 -5.37 -17.57
N VAL A 110 3.14 -5.28 -18.80
CA VAL A 110 3.14 -6.41 -19.75
C VAL A 110 3.95 -7.58 -19.20
N ASP A 111 3.32 -8.76 -19.12
CA ASP A 111 3.95 -10.00 -18.69
C ASP A 111 4.83 -10.60 -19.80
N LEU A 112 5.99 -9.98 -19.98
CA LEU A 112 7.01 -10.31 -20.97
C LEU A 112 7.55 -11.74 -20.85
N ASN A 113 7.49 -12.35 -19.65
CA ASN A 113 8.10 -13.66 -19.42
C ASN A 113 7.13 -14.82 -19.74
N ASN A 114 5.84 -14.54 -19.92
CA ASN A 114 4.83 -15.52 -20.35
C ASN A 114 4.24 -15.22 -21.72
N ASN A 115 4.25 -13.95 -22.16
CA ASN A 115 3.58 -13.50 -23.38
C ASN A 115 4.50 -12.62 -24.22
N SER A 116 4.16 -12.47 -25.49
CA SER A 116 4.79 -11.46 -26.36
C SER A 116 4.31 -10.06 -26.00
N GLY A 117 5.17 -9.06 -26.22
CA GLY A 117 4.85 -7.65 -26.03
C GLY A 117 6.09 -6.84 -25.65
N VAL A 118 5.88 -5.53 -25.47
CA VAL A 118 6.93 -4.61 -25.00
C VAL A 118 6.59 -4.19 -23.57
N LEU A 119 7.45 -4.54 -22.62
CA LEU A 119 7.31 -4.03 -21.26
C LEU A 119 7.81 -2.59 -21.21
N LYS A 120 6.97 -1.70 -20.69
CA LYS A 120 7.33 -0.31 -20.46
C LYS A 120 7.16 0.01 -18.98
N VAL A 121 8.19 0.57 -18.37
CA VAL A 121 8.19 0.92 -16.94
C VAL A 121 9.01 2.17 -16.67
N VAL A 122 8.51 3.08 -15.85
CA VAL A 122 9.25 4.27 -15.41
C VAL A 122 10.45 3.86 -14.56
N ILE A 123 11.61 4.43 -14.89
CA ILE A 123 12.87 4.22 -14.18
C ILE A 123 13.38 5.47 -13.47
N ASP A 124 12.95 6.66 -13.89
CA ASP A 124 13.37 7.93 -13.32
C ASP A 124 12.34 9.03 -13.63
N ILE A 125 12.28 10.06 -12.79
CA ILE A 125 11.41 11.22 -12.99
C ILE A 125 12.26 12.48 -12.88
N ARG A 126 12.23 13.32 -13.92
CA ARG A 126 13.00 14.57 -14.02
C ARG A 126 12.07 15.74 -14.27
N THR A 127 12.05 16.72 -13.37
CA THR A 127 11.38 18.01 -13.63
C THR A 127 12.38 18.98 -14.23
N THR A 128 12.01 19.62 -15.33
CA THR A 128 12.85 20.58 -16.05
C THR A 128 12.21 21.96 -16.11
N ASN A 129 13.04 22.99 -16.23
CA ASN A 129 12.64 24.32 -16.71
C ASN A 129 13.09 24.50 -18.18
N ALA A 130 13.20 25.74 -18.66
CA ALA A 130 13.64 26.03 -20.02
C ALA A 130 15.13 25.71 -20.28
N MET A 131 15.96 25.68 -19.23
CA MET A 131 17.42 25.58 -19.34
C MET A 131 17.96 24.21 -18.89
N GLY A 132 17.27 23.49 -18.01
CA GLY A 132 17.71 22.18 -17.54
C GLY A 132 16.88 21.57 -16.43
N VAL A 133 17.45 20.55 -15.77
CA VAL A 133 16.81 19.78 -14.70
C VAL A 133 16.82 20.56 -13.38
N ILE A 134 15.65 20.67 -12.74
CA ILE A 134 15.46 21.34 -11.44
C ILE A 134 15.09 20.37 -10.31
N LYS A 135 14.62 19.17 -10.64
CA LYS A 135 14.28 18.12 -9.66
C LYS A 135 14.51 16.74 -10.27
N SER A 136 14.96 15.80 -9.45
CA SER A 136 15.11 14.38 -9.78
C SER A 136 14.49 13.52 -8.69
N GLU A 137 13.73 12.52 -9.13
CA GLU A 137 13.04 11.59 -8.26
C GLU A 137 13.13 10.17 -8.84
N ILE A 138 13.48 9.21 -7.99
CA ILE A 138 13.43 7.79 -8.36
C ILE A 138 12.00 7.29 -8.10
N PRO A 139 11.38 6.52 -9.02
CA PRO A 139 10.08 5.92 -8.76
C PRO A 139 10.12 4.99 -7.54
N LYS A 140 8.97 4.77 -6.91
CA LYS A 140 8.89 3.89 -5.74
C LYS A 140 9.31 2.47 -6.12
N LEU A 141 10.27 1.92 -5.38
CA LEU A 141 10.71 0.53 -5.54
C LEU A 141 9.88 -0.39 -4.65
N VAL A 142 8.86 -1.02 -5.21
CA VAL A 142 7.90 -1.84 -4.46
C VAL A 142 8.42 -3.26 -4.27
N THR A 143 8.32 -3.76 -3.04
CA THR A 143 8.58 -5.15 -2.67
C THR A 143 7.31 -5.69 -2.03
N THR A 144 6.69 -6.68 -2.66
CA THR A 144 5.51 -7.38 -2.15
C THR A 144 5.96 -8.66 -1.46
N LEU A 145 5.61 -8.80 -0.18
CA LEU A 145 5.95 -9.94 0.66
C LEU A 145 4.66 -10.44 1.34
N ASP A 146 4.56 -11.74 1.57
CA ASP A 146 3.42 -12.34 2.27
C ASP A 146 3.60 -12.20 3.80
N GLU A 147 4.73 -12.69 4.31
CA GLU A 147 5.08 -12.61 5.73
C GLU A 147 6.53 -12.15 5.91
N ILE A 148 6.80 -11.33 6.93
CA ILE A 148 8.15 -10.83 7.26
C ILE A 148 8.50 -11.24 8.69
N HIS A 149 9.46 -12.15 8.83
CA HIS A 149 10.07 -12.50 10.11
C HIS A 149 11.40 -11.76 10.24
N ALA A 150 11.39 -10.62 10.95
CA ALA A 150 12.58 -9.78 11.09
C ALA A 150 12.90 -9.51 12.58
N ASN A 151 14.18 -9.58 12.94
CA ASN A 151 14.65 -9.22 14.28
C ASN A 151 14.42 -7.73 14.59
N PHE A 152 14.60 -6.86 13.59
CA PHE A 152 14.22 -5.45 13.66
C PHE A 152 13.93 -4.90 12.24
N VAL A 153 13.05 -3.89 12.15
CA VAL A 153 12.79 -3.13 10.92
C VAL A 153 13.01 -1.65 11.23
N LYS A 154 13.94 -1.01 10.52
CA LYS A 154 14.17 0.45 10.60
C LYS A 154 13.51 1.13 9.41
N ILE A 155 12.60 2.05 9.68
CA ILE A 155 11.88 2.80 8.64
C ILE A 155 12.29 4.26 8.76
N ASN A 156 12.97 4.76 7.74
CA ASN A 156 13.38 6.17 7.71
C ASN A 156 12.18 7.03 7.28
N GLY A 157 11.63 7.82 8.21
CA GLY A 157 10.76 8.96 7.91
C GLY A 157 9.24 8.73 7.89
N LEU A 158 8.71 7.53 8.17
CA LEU A 158 7.25 7.28 8.29
C LEU A 158 6.94 6.15 9.30
N GLY A 159 5.85 6.30 10.05
CA GLY A 159 5.36 5.31 11.02
C GLY A 159 4.59 4.16 10.36
N LEU A 160 4.77 2.95 10.87
CA LEU A 160 3.88 1.82 10.58
C LEU A 160 2.57 2.05 11.33
N TYR A 161 1.45 2.00 10.62
CA TYR A 161 0.14 2.17 11.22
C TYR A 161 -0.77 0.94 10.96
N PRO A 162 -0.46 -0.20 11.59
CA PRO A 162 -1.25 -1.41 11.42
C PRO A 162 -2.65 -1.24 12.03
N ASN A 163 -3.63 -1.92 11.44
CA ASN A 163 -4.83 -2.29 12.16
C ASN A 163 -4.84 -3.79 12.47
N TYR A 164 -5.41 -4.14 13.62
CA TYR A 164 -5.61 -5.53 14.00
C TYR A 164 -6.87 -5.66 14.85
N SER A 165 -7.48 -6.84 14.79
CA SER A 165 -8.62 -7.19 15.64
C SER A 165 -8.13 -7.82 16.93
N LYS A 166 -8.67 -7.39 18.08
CA LYS A 166 -8.42 -7.99 19.39
C LYS A 166 -9.74 -8.12 20.15
N ASN A 167 -10.25 -9.35 20.25
CA ASN A 167 -11.57 -9.62 20.79
C ASN A 167 -12.65 -8.80 20.04
N GLN A 168 -13.44 -7.99 20.74
CA GLN A 168 -14.45 -7.11 20.18
C GLN A 168 -13.91 -5.80 19.58
N TRP A 169 -12.59 -5.58 19.63
CA TRP A 169 -11.97 -4.32 19.24
C TRP A 169 -11.35 -4.40 17.86
N THR A 170 -11.59 -3.37 17.06
CA THR A 170 -10.74 -3.03 15.91
C THR A 170 -9.83 -1.89 16.35
N ILE A 171 -8.52 -2.13 16.34
CA ILE A 171 -7.50 -1.16 16.74
C ILE A 171 -6.78 -0.72 15.49
N GLU A 172 -6.82 0.57 15.18
CA GLU A 172 -6.11 1.19 14.07
C GLU A 172 -5.12 2.19 14.65
N GLN A 173 -3.84 2.07 14.34
CA GLN A 173 -2.93 3.19 14.59
C GLN A 173 -3.17 4.24 13.48
N VAL A 174 -3.33 5.51 13.84
CA VAL A 174 -3.65 6.60 12.89
C VAL A 174 -2.49 7.57 12.74
N GLN A 175 -1.68 7.76 13.79
CA GLN A 175 -0.42 8.52 13.78
C GLN A 175 0.55 7.96 14.83
N GLU A 176 1.74 8.54 14.97
CA GLU A 176 2.71 8.14 15.98
C GLU A 176 2.07 8.29 17.37
N ASN A 177 1.94 7.17 18.08
CA ASN A 177 1.24 7.07 19.35
C ASN A 177 -0.22 7.57 19.36
N LEU A 178 -0.89 7.62 18.21
CA LEU A 178 -2.32 7.94 18.11
C LEU A 178 -3.05 6.76 17.51
N PHE A 179 -4.09 6.29 18.19
CA PHE A 179 -4.87 5.13 17.79
C PHE A 179 -6.35 5.48 17.73
N ARG A 180 -7.05 4.92 16.73
CA ARG A 180 -8.51 4.84 16.68
C ARG A 180 -8.90 3.42 17.07
N ILE A 181 -9.68 3.28 18.13
CA ILE A 181 -10.13 1.99 18.66
C ILE A 181 -11.65 1.97 18.56
N THR A 182 -12.21 0.94 17.93
CA THR A 182 -13.65 0.82 17.68
C THR A 182 -14.20 -0.46 18.30
N CYS A 183 -15.36 -0.38 18.92
CA CYS A 183 -16.19 -1.53 19.25
C CYS A 183 -17.68 -1.24 19.05
N PHE A 184 -18.47 -2.31 19.04
CA PHE A 184 -19.92 -2.24 18.89
C PHE A 184 -20.61 -2.86 20.10
N VAL A 185 -21.65 -2.20 20.58
CA VAL A 185 -22.47 -2.70 21.70
C VAL A 185 -23.92 -2.69 21.27
N THR A 186 -24.54 -3.87 21.26
CA THR A 186 -25.94 -4.06 20.91
C THR A 186 -26.79 -4.16 22.17
N SER A 187 -27.90 -3.44 22.19
CA SER A 187 -28.95 -3.58 23.21
C SER A 187 -30.23 -4.09 22.59
N THR A 188 -30.81 -5.10 23.22
CA THR A 188 -32.10 -5.69 22.85
C THR A 188 -33.22 -5.31 23.82
N GLU A 189 -32.94 -4.39 24.74
CA GLU A 189 -33.82 -4.05 25.85
C GLU A 189 -34.82 -2.96 25.48
N ASN A 190 -36.02 -3.03 26.05
CA ASN A 190 -37.09 -2.09 25.76
C ASN A 190 -36.76 -0.65 26.20
N ILE A 191 -37.28 0.34 25.48
CA ILE A 191 -37.15 1.78 25.78
C ILE A 191 -38.50 2.28 26.30
N THR A 192 -38.69 2.24 27.62
CA THR A 192 -39.99 2.50 28.27
C THR A 192 -39.92 3.36 29.52
N SER A 193 -38.73 3.58 30.08
CA SER A 193 -38.56 4.38 31.31
C SER A 193 -38.73 5.87 31.00
N ASN A 194 -39.41 6.63 31.86
CA ASN A 194 -39.74 8.03 31.58
C ASN A 194 -38.56 8.98 31.86
N ILE A 195 -38.33 9.95 30.97
CA ILE A 195 -37.51 11.14 31.20
C ILE A 195 -38.21 12.37 30.61
N GLY A 196 -38.87 13.13 31.48
CA GLY A 196 -39.82 14.14 31.02
C GLY A 196 -40.89 13.50 30.12
N GLN A 197 -41.02 14.02 28.89
CA GLN A 197 -41.95 13.49 27.88
C GLN A 197 -41.35 12.38 27.00
N LEU A 198 -40.05 12.12 27.10
CA LEU A 198 -39.38 11.09 26.31
C LEU A 198 -39.29 9.77 27.06
N LYS A 199 -38.95 8.70 26.33
CA LYS A 199 -38.64 7.38 26.86
C LYS A 199 -37.14 7.12 26.76
N MET A 200 -36.58 6.52 27.81
CA MET A 200 -35.19 6.07 27.86
C MET A 200 -35.10 4.54 28.01
N GLY A 201 -34.11 3.96 27.35
CA GLY A 201 -33.69 2.58 27.54
C GLY A 201 -32.80 2.41 28.77
N PRO A 202 -32.33 1.16 29.02
CA PRO A 202 -31.38 0.91 30.09
C PRO A 202 -30.05 1.63 29.84
N TYR A 203 -29.29 1.77 30.91
CA TYR A 203 -27.95 2.32 30.87
C TYR A 203 -27.01 1.33 30.17
N ILE A 204 -26.28 1.81 29.16
CA ILE A 204 -25.20 1.07 28.53
C ILE A 204 -23.90 1.74 28.94
N GLY A 205 -23.12 1.03 29.74
CA GLY A 205 -21.81 1.51 30.19
C GLY A 205 -20.86 1.73 29.02
N LYS A 206 -19.98 2.73 29.16
CA LYS A 206 -18.86 2.91 28.22
C LYS A 206 -18.00 1.65 28.23
N PRO A 207 -17.72 1.03 27.07
CA PRO A 207 -16.77 -0.06 27.00
C PRO A 207 -15.42 0.34 27.59
N THR A 208 -14.88 -0.51 28.45
CA THR A 208 -13.54 -0.30 29.01
C THR A 208 -12.52 -0.62 27.93
N LEU A 209 -11.76 0.39 27.50
CA LEU A 209 -10.66 0.21 26.55
C LEU A 209 -9.71 -0.90 27.02
N PRO A 210 -9.03 -1.61 26.09
CA PRO A 210 -7.95 -2.51 26.46
C PRO A 210 -6.94 -1.79 27.37
N SER A 211 -6.46 -2.48 28.41
CA SER A 211 -5.65 -1.88 29.48
C SER A 211 -4.40 -1.16 28.98
N GLU A 212 -3.93 -1.49 27.79
CA GLU A 212 -2.77 -0.90 27.11
C GLU A 212 -3.03 0.48 26.49
N PHE A 213 -4.25 1.02 26.53
CA PHE A 213 -4.58 2.32 25.96
C PHE A 213 -5.05 3.33 27.01
N ASN A 214 -4.68 4.59 26.81
CA ASN A 214 -5.23 5.76 27.49
C ASN A 214 -6.15 6.50 26.54
N GLU A 215 -7.41 6.63 26.89
CA GLU A 215 -8.38 7.41 26.12
C GLU A 215 -7.99 8.90 26.12
N ILE A 216 -7.93 9.50 24.93
CA ILE A 216 -7.86 10.95 24.75
C ILE A 216 -9.29 11.50 24.57
N ASN A 217 -10.07 10.83 23.73
CA ASN A 217 -11.44 11.22 23.41
C ASN A 217 -12.26 9.98 23.04
N SER A 218 -13.57 10.02 23.26
CA SER A 218 -14.52 9.06 22.73
C SER A 218 -15.70 9.73 22.06
N SER A 219 -16.17 9.11 20.98
CA SER A 219 -17.41 9.44 20.31
C SER A 219 -18.29 8.20 20.24
N VAL A 220 -19.58 8.44 20.06
CA VAL A 220 -20.57 7.38 19.97
C VAL A 220 -21.61 7.74 18.93
N SER A 221 -22.00 6.75 18.14
CA SER A 221 -23.04 6.89 17.13
C SER A 221 -23.91 5.64 17.07
N ILE A 222 -25.10 5.76 16.49
CA ILE A 222 -25.91 4.58 16.16
C ILE A 222 -25.21 3.91 14.96
N ALA A 223 -24.84 2.66 15.13
CA ALA A 223 -24.29 1.82 14.06
C ALA A 223 -25.42 1.17 13.26
N ASP A 224 -26.44 0.68 13.96
CA ASP A 224 -27.61 0.04 13.38
C ASP A 224 -28.80 0.14 14.36
N SER A 225 -30.03 0.17 13.83
CA SER A 225 -31.24 0.27 14.63
C SER A 225 -32.46 -0.25 13.90
N ASN A 226 -33.19 -1.18 14.51
CA ASN A 226 -34.51 -1.61 14.03
C ASN A 226 -35.65 -0.68 14.45
N LYS A 227 -35.38 0.39 15.22
CA LYS A 227 -36.36 1.37 15.73
C LYS A 227 -35.93 2.81 15.45
N SER A 228 -36.88 3.74 15.54
CA SER A 228 -36.60 5.18 15.52
C SER A 228 -36.17 5.65 16.92
N VAL A 229 -34.86 5.75 17.11
CA VAL A 229 -34.23 6.13 18.38
C VAL A 229 -33.10 7.12 18.14
N TRP A 230 -32.75 7.86 19.19
CA TRP A 230 -31.54 8.67 19.25
C TRP A 230 -30.65 8.16 20.38
N ILE A 231 -29.37 8.54 20.34
CA ILE A 231 -28.43 8.30 21.43
C ILE A 231 -28.35 9.55 22.30
N MET A 232 -28.48 9.34 23.60
CA MET A 232 -28.18 10.32 24.63
C MET A 232 -26.94 9.88 25.38
N ARG A 233 -26.02 10.82 25.65
CA ARG A 233 -24.93 10.60 26.61
C ARG A 233 -25.51 10.63 28.02
N ASP A 234 -25.24 9.59 28.80
CA ASP A 234 -25.63 9.52 30.21
C ASP A 234 -24.37 9.18 31.01
N GLY A 235 -23.79 10.17 31.69
CA GLY A 235 -22.48 10.04 32.31
C GLY A 235 -21.41 9.51 31.34
N PRO A 236 -20.60 8.52 31.73
CA PRO A 236 -19.59 7.95 30.82
C PRO A 236 -20.23 7.09 29.71
N GLY A 237 -21.40 6.50 29.95
CA GLY A 237 -22.11 5.62 29.03
C GLY A 237 -23.11 6.31 28.12
N ILE A 238 -24.09 5.55 27.66
CA ILE A 238 -25.18 6.04 26.81
C ILE A 238 -26.51 5.44 27.22
N ARG A 239 -27.57 6.05 26.71
CA ARG A 239 -28.90 5.45 26.60
C ARG A 239 -29.47 5.70 25.22
N PHE A 240 -30.29 4.78 24.76
CA PHE A 240 -31.17 5.04 23.63
C PHE A 240 -32.43 5.73 24.12
N ILE A 241 -32.86 6.76 23.39
CA ILE A 241 -34.06 7.55 23.69
C ILE A 241 -35.02 7.53 22.51
N SER A 242 -36.31 7.61 22.81
CA SER A 242 -37.39 7.61 21.81
C SER A 242 -38.54 8.48 22.30
N PRO A 243 -39.42 9.02 21.42
CA PRO A 243 -40.55 9.80 21.89
C PRO A 243 -41.67 8.91 22.45
N ASN A 244 -41.68 7.62 22.10
CA ASN A 244 -42.70 6.65 22.49
C ASN A 244 -42.07 5.38 23.07
N ASN A 245 -42.89 4.56 23.74
CA ASN A 245 -42.45 3.25 24.22
C ASN A 245 -42.02 2.38 23.02
N GLN A 246 -40.80 1.84 23.05
CA GLN A 246 -40.32 0.89 22.05
C GLN A 246 -40.11 -0.48 22.70
N THR A 247 -40.72 -1.51 22.13
CA THR A 247 -40.54 -2.91 22.52
C THR A 247 -39.93 -3.74 21.38
N GLY A 248 -39.25 -4.84 21.71
CA GLY A 248 -38.54 -5.65 20.70
C GLY A 248 -37.43 -4.87 20.02
N VAL A 249 -36.72 -4.06 20.81
CA VAL A 249 -35.62 -3.20 20.37
C VAL A 249 -34.43 -4.07 20.00
N ASN A 250 -33.68 -3.69 18.97
CA ASN A 250 -32.37 -4.21 18.63
C ASN A 250 -31.58 -3.06 17.99
N VAL A 251 -30.73 -2.43 18.81
CA VAL A 251 -30.01 -1.21 18.44
C VAL A 251 -28.55 -1.37 18.83
N THR A 252 -27.68 -1.09 17.87
CA THR A 252 -26.23 -1.19 18.04
C THR A 252 -25.62 0.20 18.07
N ALA A 253 -24.87 0.49 19.13
CA ALA A 253 -24.03 1.68 19.21
C ALA A 253 -22.60 1.34 18.78
N LYS A 254 -22.01 2.19 17.94
CA LYS A 254 -20.57 2.21 17.67
C LYS A 254 -19.92 3.14 18.70
N PHE A 255 -19.00 2.61 19.49
CA PHE A 255 -18.09 3.42 20.28
C PHE A 255 -16.77 3.53 19.54
N GLU A 256 -16.30 4.76 19.36
CA GLU A 256 -15.00 5.05 18.78
C GLU A 256 -14.18 5.86 19.78
N PHE A 257 -12.93 5.44 19.98
CA PHE A 257 -12.02 6.04 20.92
C PHE A 257 -10.78 6.51 20.17
N ILE A 258 -10.39 7.76 20.38
CA ILE A 258 -9.05 8.23 20.08
C ILE A 258 -8.22 8.01 21.33
N ALA A 259 -7.15 7.25 21.22
CA ALA A 259 -6.35 6.85 22.35
C ALA A 259 -4.84 6.97 22.04
N THR A 260 -4.06 7.11 23.09
CA THR A 260 -2.61 6.83 23.05
C THR A 260 -2.36 5.45 23.63
N LYS A 261 -1.27 4.81 23.25
CA LYS A 261 -0.84 3.56 23.89
C LYS A 261 -0.02 3.91 25.13
N LYS A 262 -0.26 3.21 26.23
CA LYS A 262 0.51 3.33 27.49
C LYS A 262 1.96 2.91 27.29
#